data_AF-A0A4R6GKX4-F1
#
_entry.id   AF-A0A4R6GKX4-F1
#
_cell.length_a   1.000
_cell.length_b   1.000
_cell.length_c   1.000
_cell.angle_alpha   90.00
_cell.angle_beta   90.00
_cell.angle_gamma   90.00
#
_symmetry.space_group_name_H-M   'P 1'
#
loop_
_entity.id
_entity.type
_entity.pdbx_description
1 polymer ?
#
loop_
_entity_poly.entity_id
_entity_poly.type
_entity_poly.pdbx_seq_one_letter_code
_entity_poly.pdbx_strand_id
1 'polypeptide(L)'
;MMCKVFKISKSGYYNWLQNGDSGRWNENQKLLVEIKRIFQNSGQSYGSPRMTEELRSLGHRVSRPRTARIMSTAGLQAKRKRKFKATTDSRHNYPTAPNLLNQDFSVTAPAKV
;
A
#
# COMPACT_ATOMS: atom_id res chain seq x y z
N MET A 1 14.34 -35.29 20.24
CA MET A 1 15.42 -34.44 20.76
C MET A 1 15.11 -32.94 20.67
N MET A 2 14.37 -32.47 19.65
CA MET A 2 14.08 -31.04 19.41
C MET A 2 13.50 -30.26 20.61
N CYS A 3 12.51 -30.80 21.34
CA CYS A 3 11.89 -30.09 22.47
C CYS A 3 12.87 -29.78 23.63
N LYS A 4 13.90 -30.62 23.84
CA LYS A 4 14.93 -30.39 24.87
C LYS A 4 15.85 -29.22 24.50
N VAL A 5 16.16 -29.06 23.21
CA VAL A 5 17.00 -27.98 22.68
C VAL A 5 16.30 -26.63 22.87
N PHE A 6 15.02 -26.54 22.54
CA PHE A 6 14.22 -25.31 22.71
C PHE A 6 13.62 -25.12 24.10
N LYS A 7 13.94 -26.00 25.07
CA LYS A 7 13.43 -25.96 26.45
C LYS A 7 11.88 -25.91 26.54
N ILE A 8 11.18 -26.65 25.68
CA ILE A 8 9.71 -26.72 25.65
C ILE A 8 9.25 -28.10 26.12
N SER A 9 8.10 -28.19 26.77
CA SER A 9 7.50 -29.49 27.12
C SER A 9 7.07 -30.27 25.87
N LYS A 10 7.27 -31.59 25.87
CA LYS A 10 6.80 -32.46 24.78
C LYS A 10 5.28 -32.37 24.59
N SER A 11 4.53 -32.34 25.70
CA SER A 11 3.07 -32.23 25.68
C SER A 11 2.61 -30.92 25.05
N GLY A 12 3.26 -29.79 25.37
CA GLY A 12 2.96 -28.49 24.75
C GLY A 12 3.22 -28.48 23.24
N TYR A 13 4.32 -29.09 22.80
CA TYR A 13 4.65 -29.21 21.37
C TYR A 13 3.58 -30.01 20.60
N TYR A 14 3.19 -31.18 21.10
CA TYR A 14 2.19 -32.00 20.41
C TYR A 14 0.77 -31.43 20.52
N ASN A 15 0.45 -30.75 21.62
CA ASN A 15 -0.81 -30.03 21.78
C ASN A 15 -0.93 -28.89 20.75
N TRP A 16 0.13 -28.09 20.57
CA TRP A 16 0.17 -27.08 19.51
C TRP A 16 0.07 -27.69 18.11
N LEU A 17 0.79 -28.79 17.87
CA LEU A 17 0.75 -29.49 16.59
C LEU A 17 -0.65 -30.03 16.24
N GLN A 18 -1.41 -30.51 17.24
CA GLN A 18 -2.76 -31.03 17.04
C GLN A 18 -3.84 -29.94 16.96
N ASN A 19 -3.65 -28.80 17.61
CA ASN A 19 -4.68 -27.76 17.72
C ASN A 19 -4.84 -26.90 16.44
N GLY A 20 -4.01 -27.10 15.42
CA GLY A 20 -4.12 -26.44 14.14
C GLY A 20 -4.08 -24.90 14.22
N ASP A 21 -4.59 -24.24 13.19
CA ASP A 21 -4.63 -22.79 13.14
C ASP A 21 -5.67 -22.22 14.11
N SER A 22 -5.24 -21.23 14.91
CA SER A 22 -6.15 -20.53 15.81
C SER A 22 -7.34 -19.92 15.06
N GLY A 23 -8.52 -19.86 15.69
CA GLY A 23 -9.72 -19.24 15.08
C GLY A 23 -9.46 -17.81 14.58
N ARG A 24 -8.63 -17.06 15.30
CA ARG A 24 -8.19 -15.71 14.91
C ARG A 24 -7.34 -15.71 13.64
N TRP A 25 -6.49 -16.72 13.45
CA TRP A 25 -5.72 -16.88 12.22
C TRP A 25 -6.64 -17.12 11.04
N ASN A 26 -7.62 -18.02 11.18
CA ASN A 26 -8.63 -18.29 10.15
C ASN A 26 -9.45 -17.05 9.79
N GLU A 27 -9.88 -16.26 10.77
CA GLU A 27 -10.54 -14.96 10.50
C GLU A 27 -9.63 -13.99 9.73
N ASN A 28 -8.36 -13.91 10.10
CA ASN A 28 -7.42 -13.04 9.41
C ASN A 28 -7.18 -13.49 7.96
N GLN A 29 -7.17 -14.79 7.68
CA GLN A 29 -7.10 -15.30 6.31
C GLN A 29 -8.32 -14.91 5.50
N LYS A 30 -9.53 -15.01 6.07
CA LYS A 30 -10.77 -14.54 5.41
C LYS A 30 -10.70 -13.04 5.10
N LEU A 31 -10.28 -12.24 6.07
CA LEU A 31 -10.09 -10.79 5.87
C LEU A 31 -9.00 -10.49 4.82
N LEU A 32 -7.94 -11.29 4.76
CA LEU A 32 -6.85 -11.12 3.80
C LEU A 32 -7.33 -11.32 2.36
N VAL A 33 -8.24 -12.28 2.12
CA VAL A 33 -8.86 -12.47 0.80
C VAL A 33 -9.63 -11.22 0.38
N GLU A 34 -10.46 -10.67 1.26
CA GLU A 34 -11.24 -9.46 0.96
C GLU A 34 -10.35 -8.23 0.76
N ILE A 35 -9.33 -8.08 1.60
CA ILE A 35 -8.31 -7.03 1.47
C ILE A 35 -7.63 -7.12 0.11
N LYS A 36 -7.25 -8.31 -0.37
CA LYS A 36 -6.61 -8.47 -1.68
C LYS A 36 -7.56 -8.05 -2.82
N ARG A 37 -8.84 -8.42 -2.74
CA ARG A 37 -9.86 -8.04 -3.72
C ARG A 37 -10.00 -6.52 -3.82
N ILE A 38 -10.24 -5.84 -2.70
CA ILE A 38 -10.38 -4.38 -2.63
C ILE A 38 -9.08 -3.69 -3.08
N PHE A 39 -7.93 -4.22 -2.68
CA PHE A 39 -6.64 -3.65 -3.03
C PHE A 39 -6.38 -3.72 -4.55
N GLN A 40 -6.75 -4.82 -5.21
CA GLN A 40 -6.69 -4.93 -6.67
C GLN A 40 -7.67 -3.98 -7.36
N ASN A 41 -8.93 -3.93 -6.89
CA ASN A 41 -9.96 -3.06 -7.46
C ASN A 41 -9.61 -1.57 -7.35
N SER A 42 -8.92 -1.16 -6.27
CA SER A 42 -8.46 0.23 -6.07
C SER A 42 -7.19 0.59 -6.86
N GLY A 43 -6.71 -0.30 -7.75
CA GLY A 43 -5.47 -0.09 -8.49
C GLY A 43 -4.24 -0.04 -7.59
N GLN A 44 -4.30 -0.72 -6.43
CA GLN A 44 -3.26 -0.72 -5.40
C GLN A 44 -3.02 0.66 -4.76
N SER A 45 -3.97 1.58 -4.85
CA SER A 45 -3.85 2.94 -4.28
C SER A 45 -4.18 3.01 -2.79
N TYR A 46 -4.98 2.06 -2.29
CA TYR A 46 -5.49 2.14 -0.92
C TYR A 46 -4.48 1.61 0.10
N GLY A 47 -4.17 2.44 1.09
CA GLY A 47 -3.41 2.05 2.28
C GLY A 47 -4.34 1.66 3.44
N SER A 48 -3.75 1.26 4.57
CA SER A 48 -4.51 0.79 5.74
C SER A 48 -5.65 1.71 6.22
N PRO A 49 -5.60 3.06 6.14
CA PRO A 49 -6.73 3.90 6.51
C PRO A 49 -7.95 3.70 5.60
N ARG A 50 -7.77 3.87 4.28
CA ARG A 50 -8.84 3.70 3.28
C ARG A 50 -9.36 2.27 3.20
N MET A 51 -8.45 1.30 3.30
CA MET A 51 -8.84 -0.11 3.37
C MET A 51 -9.73 -0.41 4.59
N THR A 52 -9.46 0.22 5.73
CA THR A 52 -10.28 0.01 6.94
C THR A 52 -11.67 0.61 6.80
N GLU A 53 -11.78 1.77 6.16
CA GLU A 53 -13.06 2.40 5.86
C GLU A 53 -13.90 1.55 4.90
N GLU A 54 -13.28 1.06 3.82
CA GLU A 54 -13.94 0.17 2.86
C GLU A 54 -14.38 -1.16 3.49
N LEU A 55 -13.52 -1.77 4.33
CA LEU A 55 -13.92 -2.98 5.03
C LEU A 55 -15.10 -2.74 5.98
N ARG A 56 -15.19 -1.55 6.59
CA ARG A 56 -16.32 -1.19 7.46
C ARG A 56 -17.59 -0.91 6.67
N SER A 57 -17.50 -0.29 5.50
CA SER A 57 -18.66 -0.07 4.62
C SER A 57 -19.24 -1.41 4.13
N LEU A 58 -18.39 -2.41 3.93
CA LEU A 58 -18.78 -3.80 3.63
C LEU A 58 -19.28 -4.59 4.88
N GLY A 59 -19.34 -3.96 6.05
CA GLY A 59 -19.87 -4.56 7.28
C GLY A 59 -18.85 -5.28 8.16
N HIS A 60 -17.56 -5.28 7.81
CA HIS A 60 -16.54 -5.89 8.66
C HIS A 60 -16.16 -5.00 9.85
N ARG A 61 -16.24 -5.55 11.06
CA ARG A 61 -15.77 -4.89 12.29
C ARG A 61 -14.26 -5.05 12.45
N VAL A 62 -13.50 -4.17 11.80
CA VAL A 62 -12.03 -4.16 11.86
C VAL A 62 -11.46 -2.84 12.37
N SER A 63 -10.33 -2.95 13.08
CA SER A 63 -9.54 -1.81 13.53
C SER A 63 -8.41 -1.53 12.54
N ARG A 64 -8.05 -0.26 12.39
CA ARG A 64 -6.97 0.16 11.49
C ARG A 64 -5.63 -0.57 11.77
N PRO A 65 -5.20 -0.78 13.04
CA PRO A 65 -3.98 -1.55 13.31
C PRO A 65 -4.08 -3.02 12.89
N ARG A 66 -5.26 -3.66 12.99
CA ARG A 66 -5.47 -5.04 12.54
C ARG A 66 -5.31 -5.11 11.02
N THR A 67 -5.97 -4.22 10.28
CA THR A 67 -5.85 -4.12 8.82
C THR A 67 -4.41 -3.87 8.39
N ALA A 68 -3.73 -2.91 9.03
CA ALA A 68 -2.34 -2.58 8.74
C ALA A 68 -1.41 -3.78 8.93
N ARG A 69 -1.60 -4.55 10.01
CA ARG A 69 -0.80 -5.75 10.28
C ARG A 69 -1.02 -6.83 9.22
N ILE A 70 -2.28 -7.11 8.87
CA ILE A 70 -2.62 -8.10 7.83
C ILE A 70 -2.03 -7.70 6.48
N MET A 71 -2.18 -6.42 6.09
CA MET A 71 -1.57 -5.90 4.86
C MET A 71 -0.05 -6.04 4.88
N SER A 72 0.60 -5.68 5.99
CA SER A 72 2.05 -5.79 6.14
C SER A 72 2.54 -7.23 6.07
N THR A 73 1.86 -8.17 6.73
CA THR A 73 2.21 -9.61 6.68
C THR A 73 2.02 -10.19 5.28
N ALA A 74 1.12 -9.60 4.48
CA ALA A 74 0.85 -10.00 3.11
C ALA A 74 1.68 -9.23 2.06
N GLY A 75 2.58 -8.33 2.49
CA GLY A 75 3.38 -7.50 1.57
C GLY A 75 2.58 -6.49 0.74
N LEU A 76 1.35 -6.15 1.17
CA LEU A 76 0.48 -5.23 0.45
C LEU A 76 0.77 -3.78 0.85
N GLN A 77 1.30 -3.00 -0.08
CA GLN A 77 1.64 -1.60 0.12
C GLN A 77 1.02 -0.71 -0.95
N ALA A 78 0.36 0.37 -0.52
CA ALA A 78 -0.22 1.34 -1.43
C ALA A 78 0.84 1.96 -2.37
N LYS A 79 0.56 1.92 -3.67
CA LYS A 79 1.33 2.62 -4.71
C LYS A 79 1.24 4.11 -4.47
N ARG A 80 2.41 4.75 -4.33
CA ARG A 80 2.52 6.21 -4.23
C ARG A 80 3.01 6.75 -5.57
N LYS A 81 2.34 7.78 -6.10
CA LYS A 81 2.85 8.52 -7.26
C LYS A 81 4.16 9.22 -6.86
N ARG A 82 5.19 9.11 -7.71
CA ARG A 82 6.43 9.87 -7.51
C ARG A 82 6.11 11.36 -7.54
N LYS A 83 6.67 12.12 -6.59
CA LYS A 83 6.55 13.59 -6.62
C LYS A 83 7.12 14.10 -7.94
N PHE A 84 6.36 14.96 -8.62
CA PHE A 84 6.87 15.67 -9.80
C PHE A 84 8.05 16.54 -9.39
N LYS A 85 9.13 16.51 -10.17
CA LYS A 85 10.30 17.37 -9.98
C LYS A 85 10.42 18.21 -11.24
N ALA A 86 10.32 19.53 -11.10
CA ALA A 86 10.68 20.45 -12.16
C ALA A 86 12.21 20.46 -12.28
N THR A 87 12.74 19.98 -13.41
CA THR A 87 14.18 19.97 -13.68
C THR A 87 14.66 21.34 -14.17
N THR A 88 13.77 22.10 -14.81
CA THR A 88 14.07 23.39 -15.40
C THR A 88 13.46 24.49 -14.53
N ASP A 89 14.30 25.42 -14.09
CA ASP A 89 13.82 26.68 -13.52
C ASP A 89 13.58 27.67 -14.65
N SER A 90 12.32 27.85 -15.05
CA SER A 90 11.93 28.81 -16.08
C SER A 90 12.11 30.28 -15.66
N ARG A 91 12.36 30.54 -14.36
CA ARG A 91 12.50 31.89 -13.78
C ARG A 91 13.95 32.16 -13.38
N HIS A 92 14.89 31.77 -14.24
CA HIS A 92 16.31 32.01 -14.02
C HIS A 92 16.77 33.35 -14.62
N ASN A 93 17.85 33.92 -14.07
CA ASN A 93 18.50 35.11 -14.63
C ASN A 93 19.64 34.77 -15.63
N TYR A 94 19.78 33.51 -16.05
CA TYR A 94 20.75 33.15 -17.09
C TYR A 94 20.37 33.75 -18.46
N PRO A 95 21.37 34.09 -19.30
CA PRO A 95 21.12 34.61 -20.63
C PRO A 95 20.30 33.61 -21.44
N THR A 96 19.14 34.07 -21.92
CA THR A 96 18.29 33.28 -22.82
C THR A 96 18.78 33.50 -24.25
N ALA A 97 18.88 32.42 -25.03
CA ALA A 97 19.27 32.53 -26.43
C ALA A 97 18.23 33.36 -27.21
N PRO A 98 18.67 34.26 -28.11
CA PRO A 98 17.76 35.08 -28.91
C PRO A 98 16.94 34.21 -29.86
N ASN A 99 15.65 34.55 -30.03
CA ASN A 99 14.76 33.89 -31.00
C ASN A 99 15.07 34.36 -32.43
N LEU A 100 16.08 33.74 -33.06
CA LEU A 100 16.53 34.10 -34.41
C LEU A 100 15.52 33.77 -35.51
N LEU A 101 14.55 32.89 -35.23
CA LEU A 101 13.50 32.49 -36.18
C LEU A 101 12.30 33.45 -36.18
N ASN A 102 12.26 34.43 -35.26
CA ASN A 102 11.15 35.38 -35.08
C ASN A 102 9.77 34.70 -35.03
N GLN A 103 9.69 33.49 -34.48
CA GLN A 103 8.41 32.80 -34.30
C GLN A 103 7.69 33.35 -33.07
N ASP A 104 6.38 33.58 -33.22
CA ASP A 104 5.54 33.99 -32.11
C ASP A 104 5.14 32.76 -31.28
N PHE A 105 5.61 32.74 -30.02
CA PHE A 105 5.27 31.71 -29.04
C PHE A 105 4.30 32.25 -27.97
N SER A 106 3.67 33.40 -28.21
CA SER A 106 2.65 33.93 -27.32
C SER A 106 1.40 33.05 -27.39
N VAL A 107 1.02 32.47 -26.26
CA VAL A 107 -0.18 31.65 -26.15
C VAL A 107 -1.04 32.15 -25.00
N THR A 108 -2.31 32.44 -25.27
CA THR A 108 -3.24 32.99 -24.27
C THR A 108 -3.70 31.95 -23.25
N ALA A 109 -3.59 30.64 -23.56
CA ALA A 109 -3.95 29.55 -22.67
C ALA A 109 -3.11 28.28 -22.96
N PRO A 110 -2.73 27.49 -21.93
CA PRO A 110 -2.00 26.26 -22.14
C PRO A 110 -2.80 25.28 -23.01
N ALA A 111 -2.12 24.63 -23.97
CA ALA A 111 -2.67 23.62 -24.88
C ALA A 111 -3.76 24.10 -25.87
N LYS A 112 -3.78 25.38 -26.23
CA LYS A 112 -4.44 25.87 -27.45
C LYS A 112 -3.39 26.44 -28.41
N VAL A 113 -3.41 25.97 -29.66
CA VAL A 113 -2.64 26.54 -30.78
C VAL A 113 -3.55 27.49 -31.53
#